data_AF-A0A0R3FJ55-F1
#
_entry.id   AF-A0A0R3FJ55-F1
#
_cell.length_a   1.000
_cell.length_b   1.000
_cell.length_c   1.000
_cell.angle_alpha   90.00
_cell.angle_beta   90.00
_cell.angle_gamma   90.00
#
_symmetry.space_group_name_H-M   'P 1'
#
loop_
_entity.id
_entity.type
_entity.pdbx_description
1 polymer ?
#
loop_
_entity_poly.entity_id
_entity_poly.type
_entity_poly.pdbx_seq_one_letter_code
_entity_poly.pdbx_strand_id
1 'polypeptide(L)'
;MNVAEVVGLIAGSSLLSSLGVALLSRKSNTFSKFTEAYEALADRVTKLEEKLVAVEAAYSNEQEQHGNTRGLLRIALRYIRDVLAWGVGDRVHPLPEPPAEIFRHLTQPET
;
A
#
# COMPACT_ATOMS: atom_id res chain seq x y z
N MET A 1 -7.69 15.74 -1.00
CA MET A 1 -8.69 15.47 0.06
C MET A 1 -8.04 15.90 1.36
N ASN A 2 -8.51 16.98 1.97
CA ASN A 2 -7.77 17.65 3.05
C ASN A 2 -8.37 17.31 4.42
N VAL A 3 -7.55 17.17 5.47
CA VAL A 3 -7.99 16.77 6.83
C VAL A 3 -9.09 17.69 7.38
N ALA A 4 -9.06 18.97 6.99
CA ALA A 4 -10.07 19.96 7.33
C ALA A 4 -11.47 19.65 6.77
N GLU A 5 -11.57 18.98 5.62
CA GLU A 5 -12.84 18.57 5.00
C GLU A 5 -13.48 17.40 5.77
N VAL A 6 -12.66 16.46 6.26
CA VAL A 6 -13.12 15.32 7.07
C VAL A 6 -13.58 15.78 8.45
N VAL A 7 -12.85 16.72 9.07
CA VAL A 7 -13.23 17.32 10.36
C VAL A 7 -14.49 18.19 10.21
N GLY A 8 -14.64 18.91 9.09
CA GLY A 8 -15.85 19.68 8.78
C GLY A 8 -17.11 18.80 8.62
N LEU A 9 -16.96 17.61 8.03
CA LEU A 9 -18.03 16.62 7.93
C LEU A 9 -18.44 16.02 9.28
N ILE A 10 -17.50 15.89 10.22
CA ILE A 10 -17.76 15.39 11.59
C ILE A 10 -18.36 16.50 12.47
N ALA A 11 -17.99 17.76 12.25
CA ALA A 11 -18.54 18.91 12.98
C ALA A 11 -19.95 19.31 12.54
N GLY A 12 -20.36 18.98 11.31
CA GLY A 12 -21.69 19.29 10.76
C GLY A 12 -22.83 18.36 11.22
N SER A 13 -22.53 17.25 11.91
CA SER A 13 -23.56 16.32 12.38
C SER A 13 -24.35 16.91 13.56
N SER A 14 -25.60 17.26 13.29
CA SER A 14 -26.61 17.82 14.22
C SER A 14 -26.90 16.97 15.48
N LEU A 15 -26.27 15.80 15.61
CA LEU A 15 -26.36 14.89 16.75
C LEU A 15 -25.43 15.29 17.90
N LEU A 16 -24.28 15.90 17.63
CA LEU A 16 -23.33 16.32 18.67
C LEU A 16 -23.83 17.52 19.48
N SER A 17 -24.53 18.47 18.85
CA SER A 17 -25.02 19.67 19.51
C SER A 17 -26.21 19.41 20.46
N SER A 18 -27.06 18.41 20.18
CA SER A 18 -28.20 18.06 21.04
C SER A 18 -27.79 17.18 22.23
N LEU A 19 -26.73 16.38 22.10
CA LEU A 19 -26.12 15.63 23.19
C LEU A 19 -25.39 16.54 24.21
N GLY A 20 -24.83 17.67 23.78
CA GLY A 20 -24.10 18.59 24.66
C GLY A 20 -24.94 19.21 25.78
N VAL A 21 -26.24 19.49 25.54
CA VAL A 21 -27.11 20.17 26.53
C VAL A 21 -27.72 19.17 27.53
N ALA A 22 -27.99 17.93 27.13
CA ALA A 22 -28.55 16.89 28.00
C ALA A 22 -27.51 16.26 28.96
N LEU A 23 -26.22 16.39 28.67
CA LEU A 23 -25.13 15.79 29.45
C LEU A 23 -24.65 16.62 30.65
N LEU A 24 -24.98 17.91 30.69
CA LEU A 24 -24.55 18.84 31.73
C LEU A 24 -25.23 18.62 33.09
N SER A 25 -26.37 17.92 33.15
CA SER A 25 -27.15 17.72 34.39
C SER A 25 -26.86 16.41 35.13
N ARG A 26 -26.04 15.49 34.58
CA ARG A 26 -25.76 14.14 35.14
C ARG A 26 -24.25 13.87 35.27
N LYS A 27 -23.55 14.88 35.78
CA LYS A 27 -22.17 15.30 35.47
C LYS A 27 -20.99 14.44 35.98
N SER A 28 -21.14 13.42 36.82
CA SER A 28 -19.97 12.61 37.26
C SER A 28 -19.86 11.26 36.54
N ASN A 29 -20.90 10.44 36.59
CA ASN A 29 -20.86 9.08 36.01
C ASN A 29 -20.86 9.06 34.49
N THR A 30 -21.41 10.09 33.83
CA THR A 30 -21.46 10.13 32.37
C THR A 30 -20.16 10.63 31.75
N PHE A 31 -19.45 11.55 32.43
CA PHE A 31 -18.14 12.01 31.99
C PHE A 31 -17.11 10.88 31.99
N SER A 32 -17.10 10.02 33.03
CA SER A 32 -16.24 8.84 33.04
C SER A 32 -16.45 7.93 31.83
N LYS A 33 -17.70 7.73 31.40
CA LYS A 33 -18.02 6.93 30.21
C LYS A 33 -17.60 7.59 28.90
N PHE A 34 -17.63 8.92 28.81
CA PHE A 34 -17.11 9.62 27.64
C PHE A 34 -15.59 9.56 27.58
N THR A 35 -14.91 9.72 28.71
CA THR A 35 -13.45 9.59 28.76
C THR A 35 -13.03 8.18 28.35
N GLU A 36 -13.68 7.14 28.89
CA GLU A 36 -13.42 5.74 28.52
C GLU A 36 -13.70 5.47 27.04
N ALA A 37 -14.79 5.99 26.49
CA ALA A 37 -15.10 5.86 25.06
C ALA A 37 -14.11 6.61 24.18
N TYR A 38 -13.61 7.76 24.64
CA TYR A 38 -12.63 8.56 23.91
C TYR A 38 -11.25 7.92 23.94
N GLU A 39 -10.83 7.37 25.08
CA GLU A 39 -9.60 6.57 25.21
C GLU A 39 -9.66 5.34 24.29
N ALA A 40 -10.77 4.59 24.32
CA ALA A 40 -10.96 3.45 23.44
C ALA A 40 -10.98 3.83 21.94
N LEU A 41 -11.46 5.03 21.61
CA LEU A 41 -11.42 5.56 20.25
C LEU A 41 -10.00 5.95 19.85
N ALA A 42 -9.26 6.64 20.73
CA ALA A 42 -7.87 7.01 20.52
C ALA A 42 -7.01 5.76 20.26
N ASP A 43 -7.15 4.74 21.10
CA ASP A 43 -6.45 3.45 20.93
C ASP A 43 -6.77 2.79 19.57
N ARG A 44 -8.03 2.87 19.12
CA ARG A 44 -8.43 2.31 17.82
C ARG A 44 -7.86 3.12 16.67
N VAL A 45 -7.84 4.45 16.78
CA VAL A 45 -7.25 5.32 15.76
C VAL A 45 -5.75 5.05 15.66
N THR A 46 -5.02 5.00 16.77
CA THR A 46 -3.58 4.68 16.76
C THR A 46 -3.31 3.31 16.14
N LYS A 47 -4.10 2.28 16.48
CA LYS A 47 -3.97 0.95 15.84
C LYS A 47 -4.28 0.96 14.35
N LEU A 48 -5.20 1.80 13.90
CA LEU A 48 -5.50 1.95 12.48
C LEU A 48 -4.37 2.68 11.75
N GLU A 49 -3.78 3.71 12.37
CA GLU A 49 -2.60 4.39 11.84
C GLU A 49 -1.41 3.45 11.70
N GLU A 50 -1.13 2.63 12.71
CA GLU A 50 -0.08 1.60 12.66
C GLU A 50 -0.32 0.58 11.52
N LYS A 51 -1.57 0.10 11.39
CA LYS A 51 -1.93 -0.81 10.30
C LYS A 51 -1.82 -0.16 8.93
N LEU A 52 -2.18 1.12 8.82
CA LEU A 52 -2.07 1.88 7.59
C LEU A 52 -0.60 2.00 7.18
N VAL A 53 0.29 2.37 8.11
CA VAL A 53 1.74 2.43 7.86
C VAL A 53 2.28 1.07 7.40
N ALA A 54 1.85 -0.02 8.04
CA ALA A 54 2.27 -1.37 7.65
C ALA A 54 1.79 -1.76 6.24
N VAL A 55 0.55 -1.42 5.88
CA VAL A 55 -0.01 -1.68 4.55
C VAL A 55 0.68 -0.83 3.49
N GLU A 56 0.95 0.44 3.76
CA GLU A 56 1.68 1.32 2.83
C GLU A 56 3.10 0.79 2.57
N ALA A 57 3.79 0.31 3.61
CA ALA A 57 5.11 -0.30 3.46
C ALA A 57 5.06 -1.58 2.60
N ALA A 58 4.08 -2.46 2.85
CA ALA A 58 3.88 -3.68 2.07
C ALA A 58 3.55 -3.38 0.59
N TYR A 59 2.67 -2.40 0.37
CA TYR A 59 2.27 -1.97 -0.97
C TYR A 59 3.44 -1.36 -1.76
N SER A 60 4.26 -0.54 -1.11
CA SER A 60 5.46 0.04 -1.73
C SER A 60 6.45 -1.07 -2.17
N ASN A 61 6.67 -2.07 -1.31
CA ASN A 61 7.52 -3.22 -1.64
C ASN A 61 6.94 -4.03 -2.81
N GLU A 62 5.63 -4.32 -2.80
CA GLU A 62 4.97 -5.02 -3.90
C GLU A 62 5.10 -4.24 -5.21
N GLN A 63 4.93 -2.92 -5.17
CA GLN A 63 5.05 -2.06 -6.36
C GLN A 63 6.47 -2.08 -6.93
N GLU A 64 7.50 -2.09 -6.08
CA GLU A 64 8.90 -2.22 -6.49
C GLU A 64 9.17 -3.59 -7.12
N GLN A 65 8.76 -4.68 -6.46
CA GLN A 65 8.92 -6.04 -6.96
C GLN A 65 8.22 -6.22 -8.31
N HIS A 66 6.98 -5.75 -8.43
CA HIS A 66 6.23 -5.82 -9.68
C HIS A 66 6.89 -4.99 -10.80
N GLY A 67 7.46 -3.83 -10.47
CA GLY A 67 8.26 -3.02 -11.39
C GLY A 67 9.46 -3.80 -11.93
N ASN A 68 10.21 -4.45 -11.05
CA ASN A 68 11.35 -5.27 -11.39
C ASN A 68 10.94 -6.46 -12.28
N THR A 69 9.89 -7.20 -11.92
CA THR A 69 9.37 -8.32 -12.71
C THR A 69 8.92 -7.88 -14.11
N ARG A 70 8.25 -6.74 -14.25
CA ARG A 70 7.86 -6.20 -15.57
C ARG A 70 9.07 -5.83 -16.41
N GLY A 71 10.11 -5.27 -15.79
CA GLY A 71 11.39 -5.00 -16.44
C GLY A 71 12.01 -6.28 -17.01
N LEU A 72 12.09 -7.32 -16.18
CA LEU A 72 12.65 -8.62 -16.58
C LEU A 72 11.83 -9.30 -17.68
N LEU A 73 10.50 -9.28 -17.58
CA LEU A 73 9.64 -9.84 -18.62
C LEU A 73 9.88 -9.15 -19.97
N ARG A 74 10.05 -7.81 -19.98
CA ARG A 74 10.36 -7.08 -21.20
C ARG A 74 11.71 -7.49 -21.80
N ILE A 75 12.73 -7.69 -20.96
CA ILE A 75 14.06 -8.14 -21.39
C ILE A 75 13.97 -9.57 -21.95
N ALA A 76 13.28 -10.48 -21.27
CA ALA A 76 13.07 -11.85 -21.70
C ALA A 76 12.33 -11.91 -23.05
N LEU A 77 11.25 -11.14 -23.22
CA LEU A 77 10.52 -11.08 -24.48
C LEU A 77 11.36 -10.54 -25.64
N ARG A 78 12.24 -9.56 -25.37
CA ARG A 78 13.20 -9.07 -26.38
C ARG A 78 14.15 -10.19 -26.79
N TYR A 79 14.76 -10.87 -25.81
CA TYR A 79 15.66 -11.98 -26.08
C TYR A 79 15.00 -13.11 -26.88
N ILE A 80 13.78 -13.52 -26.50
CA ILE A 80 13.01 -14.53 -27.24
C ILE A 80 12.80 -14.09 -28.70
N ARG A 81 12.45 -12.81 -28.92
CA ARG A 81 12.30 -12.28 -30.29
C ARG A 81 13.60 -12.34 -31.07
N ASP A 82 14.73 -11.98 -30.46
CA ASP A 82 16.04 -12.00 -31.10
C ASP A 82 16.45 -13.43 -31.48
N VAL A 83 16.20 -14.40 -30.60
CA VAL A 83 16.43 -15.84 -30.87
C VAL A 83 15.51 -16.35 -31.98
N LEU A 84 14.24 -15.96 -32.00
CA LEU A 84 13.31 -16.35 -33.06
C LEU A 84 13.73 -15.76 -34.41
N ALA A 85 14.13 -14.48 -34.44
CA ALA A 85 14.64 -13.83 -35.65
C ALA A 85 15.92 -14.51 -36.15
N TRP A 86 16.83 -14.89 -35.26
CA TRP A 86 18.01 -15.68 -35.59
C TRP A 86 17.64 -17.06 -36.17
N GLY A 87 16.66 -17.74 -35.57
CA GLY A 87 16.24 -19.08 -35.99
C GLY A 87 15.58 -19.13 -37.36
N VAL A 88 14.89 -18.05 -37.75
CA VAL A 88 14.24 -17.87 -39.05
C VAL A 88 15.20 -17.29 -40.11
N GLY A 89 16.19 -16.51 -39.69
CA GLY A 89 17.20 -15.89 -40.56
C GLY A 89 18.38 -16.79 -40.91
N ASP A 90 19.41 -16.18 -41.50
CA ASP A 90 20.65 -16.87 -41.87
C ASP A 90 21.52 -17.10 -40.63
N ARG A 91 21.75 -18.37 -40.28
CA ARG A 91 22.47 -18.82 -39.07
C ARG A 91 24.00 -18.58 -39.13
N VAL A 92 24.44 -17.74 -40.06
CA VAL A 92 25.84 -17.33 -40.25
C VAL A 92 26.32 -16.52 -39.06
N HIS A 93 25.43 -15.79 -38.38
CA HIS A 93 25.75 -15.11 -37.14
C HIS A 93 25.59 -16.02 -35.93
N PRO A 94 26.37 -15.82 -34.85
CA PRO A 94 26.26 -16.63 -33.64
C PRO A 94 24.89 -16.46 -32.97
N LEU A 95 24.44 -17.50 -32.27
CA LEU A 95 23.21 -17.49 -31.48
C LEU A 95 23.25 -16.32 -30.47
N PRO A 96 22.18 -15.50 -30.38
CA PRO A 96 22.12 -14.44 -29.38
C PRO A 96 22.31 -14.98 -27.96
N GLU A 97 23.19 -14.34 -27.20
CA GLU A 97 23.42 -14.70 -25.80
C GLU A 97 22.29 -14.17 -24.90
N PRO A 98 21.85 -14.96 -23.91
CA PRO A 98 20.80 -14.56 -23.01
C PRO A 98 21.27 -13.42 -22.08
N PRO A 99 20.47 -12.35 -21.91
CA PRO A 99 20.82 -11.21 -21.07
C PRO A 99 21.13 -11.61 -19.62
N ALA A 100 22.25 -11.12 -19.09
CA ALA A 100 22.75 -11.49 -17.76
C ALA A 100 21.79 -11.10 -16.62
N GLU A 101 20.95 -10.08 -16.83
CA GLU A 101 19.95 -9.62 -15.87
C GLU A 101 18.98 -10.73 -15.49
N ILE A 102 18.59 -11.59 -16.45
CA ILE A 102 17.64 -12.69 -16.20
C ILE A 102 18.23 -13.69 -15.20
N PHE A 103 19.52 -14.03 -15.34
CA PHE A 103 20.16 -15.03 -14.49
C PHE A 103 20.49 -14.53 -13.10
N ARG A 104 20.81 -13.24 -12.96
CA ARG A 104 21.11 -12.64 -11.65
C ARG A 104 19.95 -12.79 -10.66
N HIS A 105 18.71 -12.71 -11.15
CA HIS A 105 17.52 -12.90 -10.33
C HIS A 105 17.19 -14.38 -10.03
N LEU A 106 17.70 -15.34 -10.81
CA LEU A 106 17.53 -16.77 -10.54
C LEU A 106 18.49 -17.29 -9.46
N THR A 107 19.62 -16.60 -9.26
CA THR A 107 20.65 -16.97 -8.28
C THR A 107 20.49 -16.31 -6.91
N GLN A 108 19.56 -15.35 -6.77
CA GLN A 108 19.28 -14.73 -5.48
C GLN A 108 18.27 -15.60 -4.71
N PRO A 109 18.63 -16.14 -3.53
CA PRO A 109 17.66 -16.84 -2.69
C PRO A 109 16.57 -15.84 -2.28
N GLU A 110 15.30 -16.26 -2.38
CA GLU A 110 14.19 -15.49 -1.86
C GLU A 110 14.39 -15.30 -0.34
N THR A 111 14.78 -14.09 0.05
CA THR A 111 14.89 -13.66 1.46
C THR A 111 13.61 -13.00 1.92
#